data_AF-A0AAJ6P7N9-F1
#
_entry.id   AF-A0AAJ6P7N9-F1
#
_cell.length_a   1.000
_cell.length_b   1.000
_cell.length_c   1.000
_cell.angle_alpha   90.00
_cell.angle_beta   90.00
_cell.angle_gamma   90.00
#
_symmetry.space_group_name_H-M   'P 1'
#
loop_
_entity.id
_entity.type
_entity.pdbx_description
1 polymer ?
#
loop_
_entity_poly.entity_id
_entity_poly.type
_entity_poly.pdbx_seq_one_letter_code
_entity_poly.pdbx_strand_id
1 'polypeptide(L)'
;MRILTLVALLIAIAAVTFALQNSAPVAVQFLIWRSLDLSMALILLITFSFGVLFGILVSLPPAIKGMRKRSKLMQKIDQQNYEIENLNRQLPEITHQLPTPTQHYLPKDTSSNYPSDASVDNQL
;
A
#
# COMPACT_ATOMS: atom_id res chain seq x y z
N MET A 1 -6.79 -1.78 7.54
CA MET A 1 -6.25 -1.74 8.92
C MET A 1 -7.06 -0.86 9.86
N ARG A 2 -7.54 0.33 9.45
CA ARG A 2 -8.25 1.27 10.35
C ARG A 2 -9.54 0.72 11.00
N ILE A 3 -10.33 -0.08 10.26
CA ILE A 3 -11.56 -0.65 10.82
C ILE A 3 -11.27 -1.71 11.88
N LEU A 4 -10.25 -2.54 11.68
CA LEU A 4 -9.85 -3.58 12.64
C LEU A 4 -9.34 -2.96 13.94
N THR A 5 -8.58 -1.86 13.86
CA THR A 5 -8.13 -1.14 15.07
C THR A 5 -9.27 -0.52 15.84
N LEU A 6 -10.30 0.01 15.15
CA LEU A 6 -11.50 0.53 15.81
C LEU A 6 -12.31 -0.58 16.48
N VAL A 7 -12.50 -1.72 15.81
CA VAL A 7 -13.18 -2.89 16.39
C VAL A 7 -12.41 -3.42 17.59
N ALA A 8 -11.08 -3.56 17.49
CA ALA A 8 -10.25 -4.00 18.60
C ALA A 8 -10.32 -3.03 19.80
N LEU A 9 -10.33 -1.73 19.55
CA LEU A 9 -10.51 -0.72 20.60
C LEU A 9 -11.88 -0.86 21.29
N LEU A 10 -12.94 -1.05 20.51
CA LEU A 10 -14.30 -1.21 21.04
C LEU A 10 -14.41 -2.48 21.90
N ILE A 11 -13.82 -3.59 21.44
CA ILE A 11 -13.74 -4.84 22.22
C ILE A 11 -12.92 -4.62 23.51
N ALA A 12 -11.80 -3.90 23.45
CA ALA A 12 -10.99 -3.63 24.63
C ALA A 12 -11.75 -2.81 25.68
N ILE A 13 -12.47 -1.76 25.25
CA ILE A 13 -13.33 -0.97 26.14
C ILE A 13 -14.41 -1.86 26.75
N ALA A 14 -15.10 -2.67 25.94
CA ALA A 14 -16.13 -3.58 26.42
C ALA A 14 -15.59 -4.61 27.44
N ALA A 15 -14.38 -5.16 27.22
CA ALA A 15 -13.74 -6.07 28.15
C ALA A 15 -13.38 -5.41 29.48
N VAL A 16 -12.85 -4.18 29.45
CA VAL A 16 -12.56 -3.41 30.67
C VAL A 16 -13.85 -3.09 31.42
N THR A 17 -14.88 -2.62 30.72
CA THR A 17 -16.20 -2.36 31.31
C THR A 17 -16.79 -3.62 31.93
N PHE A 18 -16.69 -4.76 31.24
CA PHE A 18 -17.14 -6.05 31.76
C PHE A 18 -16.39 -6.44 33.04
N ALA A 19 -15.06 -6.28 33.07
CA ALA A 19 -14.24 -6.56 34.25
C ALA A 19 -14.63 -5.70 35.45
N LEU A 20 -14.86 -4.41 35.23
CA LEU A 20 -15.22 -3.45 36.29
C LEU A 20 -16.65 -3.68 36.80
N GLN A 21 -17.61 -3.89 35.90
CA GLN A 21 -19.00 -4.13 36.28
C GLN A 21 -19.19 -5.50 36.94
N ASN A 22 -18.46 -6.51 36.50
CA ASN A 22 -18.55 -7.88 37.03
C ASN A 22 -17.33 -8.17 37.91
N SER A 23 -17.10 -7.34 38.93
CA SER A 23 -15.97 -7.50 39.86
C SER A 23 -16.11 -8.71 40.80
N ALA A 24 -17.24 -9.42 40.76
CA ALA A 24 -17.46 -10.62 41.57
C ALA A 24 -16.38 -11.68 41.27
N PRO A 25 -15.78 -12.30 42.29
CA PRO A 25 -14.83 -13.38 42.10
C PRO A 25 -15.54 -14.56 41.41
N VAL A 26 -14.88 -15.12 40.41
CA VAL A 26 -15.38 -16.30 39.69
C VAL A 26 -14.53 -17.49 40.03
N ALA A 27 -15.19 -18.51 40.56
CA ALA A 27 -14.60 -19.80 40.83
C ALA A 27 -14.31 -20.51 39.52
N VAL A 28 -13.03 -20.58 39.15
CA VAL A 28 -12.60 -21.36 37.98
C VAL A 28 -12.29 -22.79 38.43
N GLN A 29 -13.06 -23.75 37.92
CA GLN A 29 -12.82 -25.18 38.15
C GLN A 29 -12.15 -25.77 36.91
N PHE A 30 -10.83 -25.96 36.97
CA PHE A 30 -10.05 -26.61 35.91
C PHE A 30 -9.65 -28.01 36.34
N LEU A 31 -10.29 -29.05 35.79
CA LEU A 31 -9.94 -30.48 35.89
C LEU A 31 -9.44 -30.97 37.29
N ILE A 32 -8.18 -30.71 37.65
CA ILE A 32 -7.53 -31.17 38.89
C ILE A 32 -7.35 -30.03 39.92
N TRP A 33 -7.49 -28.77 39.51
CA TRP A 33 -7.32 -27.60 40.39
C TRP A 33 -8.63 -27.31 41.13
N ARG A 34 -8.51 -27.24 42.47
CA ARG A 34 -9.60 -26.78 43.35
C ARG A 34 -9.93 -25.32 43.02
N SER A 35 -11.21 -24.98 43.08
CA SER A 35 -11.77 -23.66 42.79
C SER A 35 -10.85 -22.53 43.25
N LEU A 36 -10.25 -21.83 42.27
CA LEU A 36 -9.52 -20.59 42.51
C LEU A 36 -10.49 -19.43 42.32
N ASP A 37 -10.71 -18.68 43.39
CA ASP A 37 -11.50 -17.45 43.37
C ASP A 37 -10.65 -16.33 42.76
N LEU A 38 -10.66 -16.27 41.44
CA LEU A 38 -9.97 -15.23 40.68
C LEU A 38 -10.93 -14.08 40.42
N SER A 39 -10.43 -12.84 40.50
CA SER A 39 -11.23 -11.70 40.04
C SER A 39 -11.41 -11.77 38.53
N MET A 40 -12.57 -11.31 38.04
CA MET A 40 -12.84 -11.26 36.60
C MET A 40 -11.78 -10.46 35.83
N ALA A 41 -11.25 -9.41 36.44
CA ALA A 41 -10.16 -8.64 35.86
C ALA A 41 -8.92 -9.51 35.59
N LEU A 42 -8.56 -10.40 36.52
CA LEU A 42 -7.40 -11.27 36.39
C LEU A 42 -7.63 -12.36 35.31
N ILE A 43 -8.82 -12.95 35.29
CA ILE A 43 -9.23 -13.92 34.26
C ILE A 43 -9.15 -13.28 32.87
N LEU A 44 -9.73 -12.08 32.72
CA LEU A 44 -9.70 -11.36 31.45
C LEU A 44 -8.28 -10.96 31.06
N LEU A 45 -7.44 -10.53 32.00
CA LEU A 45 -6.05 -10.17 31.75
C LEU A 45 -5.27 -11.35 31.18
N ILE A 46 -5.37 -12.52 31.80
CA ILE A 46 -4.70 -13.74 31.34
C ILE A 46 -5.23 -14.13 29.96
N THR A 47 -6.55 -14.18 29.80
CA THR A 47 -7.19 -14.60 28.54
C THR A 47 -6.83 -13.67 27.39
N PHE A 48 -6.86 -12.36 27.63
CA PHE A 48 -6.51 -11.36 26.63
C PHE A 48 -5.02 -11.41 26.28
N SER A 49 -4.15 -11.61 27.28
CA SER A 49 -2.71 -11.78 27.05
C SER A 49 -2.43 -12.97 26.14
N PHE A 50 -3.07 -14.11 26.38
CA PHE A 50 -3.00 -15.26 25.47
C PHE A 50 -3.57 -14.93 24.09
N GLY A 51 -4.72 -14.25 24.01
CA GLY A 51 -5.32 -13.82 22.75
C GLY A 51 -4.38 -12.96 21.90
N VAL A 52 -3.68 -12.00 22.50
CA VAL A 52 -2.67 -11.18 21.82
C VAL A 52 -1.47 -12.03 21.37
N LEU A 53 -0.99 -12.91 22.25
CA LEU A 53 0.15 -13.78 21.95
C LEU A 53 -0.15 -14.72 20.76
N PHE A 54 -1.32 -15.35 20.76
CA PHE A 54 -1.80 -16.16 19.64
C PHE A 54 -2.06 -15.32 18.39
N GLY A 55 -2.61 -14.11 18.54
CA GLY A 55 -2.81 -13.19 17.42
C GLY A 55 -1.52 -12.84 16.71
N ILE A 56 -0.46 -12.55 17.47
CA ILE A 56 0.89 -12.31 16.92
C ILE A 56 1.40 -13.58 16.24
N LEU A 57 1.28 -14.73 16.88
CA LEU A 57 1.76 -16.01 16.33
C LEU A 57 1.07 -16.38 15.01
N VAL A 58 -0.23 -16.15 14.89
CA VAL A 58 -1.03 -16.37 13.66
C VAL A 58 -0.75 -15.31 12.60
N SER A 59 -0.30 -14.11 12.97
CA SER A 59 0.02 -13.02 12.04
C SER A 59 1.37 -13.16 11.31
N LEU A 60 2.26 -14.03 11.80
CA LEU A 60 3.57 -14.32 11.19
C LEU A 60 3.50 -14.94 9.77
N PRO A 61 2.70 -16.00 9.52
CA PRO A 61 2.71 -16.67 8.21
C PRO A 61 2.34 -15.78 6.99
N PRO A 62 1.35 -14.87 7.07
CA PRO A 62 1.04 -13.94 5.99
C PRO A 62 2.17 -12.96 5.65
N ALA A 63 2.91 -12.47 6.64
CA ALA A 63 4.01 -11.53 6.43
C ALA A 63 5.14 -12.16 5.59
N ILE A 64 5.44 -13.43 5.84
CA ILE A 64 6.45 -14.20 5.11
C ILE A 64 6.00 -14.46 3.66
N LYS A 65 4.72 -14.80 3.43
CA LYS A 65 4.16 -14.96 2.07
C LYS A 65 4.10 -13.64 1.29
N GLY A 66 3.80 -12.52 1.95
CA GLY A 66 3.79 -11.19 1.34
C GLY A 66 5.16 -10.77 0.81
N MET A 67 6.22 -11.10 1.54
CA MET A 67 7.60 -10.78 1.17
C MET A 67 8.05 -11.51 -0.11
N ARG A 68 7.68 -12.79 -0.26
CA ARG A 68 7.95 -13.58 -1.48
C ARG A 68 7.18 -13.07 -2.71
N LYS A 69 5.95 -12.59 -2.53
CA LYS A 69 5.15 -12.02 -3.64
C LYS A 69 5.70 -10.67 -4.11
N ARG A 70 6.19 -9.83 -3.18
CA ARG A 70 6.82 -8.54 -3.52
C ARG A 70 8.09 -8.72 -4.34
N SER A 71 8.94 -9.68 -3.98
CA SER A 71 10.17 -9.97 -4.73
C SER A 71 9.88 -10.46 -6.16
N LYS A 72 8.87 -11.32 -6.35
CA LYS A 72 8.44 -11.76 -7.68
C LYS A 72 7.82 -10.63 -8.52
N LEU A 73 7.16 -9.67 -7.88
CA LEU A 73 6.57 -8.52 -8.58
C LEU A 73 7.65 -7.52 -9.01
N MET A 74 8.68 -7.29 -8.18
CA MET A 74 9.85 -6.49 -8.56
C MET A 74 10.62 -7.13 -9.72
N GLN A 75 10.85 -8.44 -9.70
CA GLN A 75 11.49 -9.14 -10.83
C GLN A 75 10.71 -8.98 -12.15
N LYS A 76 9.37 -8.98 -12.10
CA LYS A 76 8.55 -8.72 -13.29
C LYS A 76 8.69 -7.28 -13.78
N ILE A 77 8.75 -6.31 -12.87
CA ILE A 77 8.95 -4.90 -13.22
C ILE A 77 10.32 -4.73 -13.90
N ASP A 78 11.38 -5.33 -13.35
CA ASP A 78 12.73 -5.24 -13.94
C ASP A 78 12.79 -5.91 -15.31
N GLN A 79 12.14 -7.06 -15.48
CA GLN A 79 12.09 -7.78 -16.75
C GLN A 79 11.31 -6.99 -17.82
N GLN A 80 10.18 -6.38 -17.45
CA GLN A 80 9.40 -5.53 -18.36
C GLN A 80 10.16 -4.26 -18.75
N ASN A 81 10.87 -3.63 -17.80
CA ASN A 81 11.72 -2.48 -18.10
C ASN A 81 12.86 -2.84 -19.06
N TYR A 82 13.47 -4.02 -18.88
CA TYR A 82 14.50 -4.53 -19.80
C TYR A 82 13.95 -4.80 -21.20
N GLU A 83 12.72 -5.30 -21.31
CA GLU A 83 12.06 -5.53 -22.60
C GLU A 83 11.71 -4.21 -23.30
N ILE A 84 11.20 -3.21 -22.57
CA ILE A 84 10.97 -1.86 -23.09
C ILE A 84 12.27 -1.24 -23.57
N GLU A 85 13.36 -1.35 -22.81
CA GLU A 85 14.64 -0.77 -23.21
C GLU A 85 15.22 -1.46 -24.45
N ASN A 86 15.08 -2.78 -24.57
CA ASN A 86 15.50 -3.49 -25.78
C ASN A 86 14.64 -3.15 -26.99
N LEU A 87 13.32 -3.00 -26.82
CA LEU A 87 12.43 -2.55 -27.89
C LEU A 87 12.81 -1.12 -28.32
N ASN A 88 13.02 -0.22 -27.36
CA ASN A 88 13.41 1.16 -27.62
C ASN A 88 14.80 1.27 -28.28
N ARG A 89 15.73 0.34 -27.99
CA ARG A 89 17.01 0.21 -28.69
C ARG A 89 16.88 -0.36 -30.10
N GLN A 90 15.83 -1.13 -30.40
CA GLN A 90 15.53 -1.65 -31.74
C GLN A 90 14.72 -0.66 -32.60
N LEU A 91 13.99 0.28 -31.98
CA LEU A 91 13.31 1.36 -32.69
C LEU A 91 14.22 2.22 -33.59
N PRO A 92 15.46 2.61 -33.21
CA PRO A 92 16.37 3.34 -34.11
C PRO A 92 16.90 2.46 -35.26
N GLU A 93 17.01 1.14 -35.07
CA GLU A 93 17.41 0.20 -36.13
C GLU A 93 16.32 0.08 -37.21
N ILE A 94 15.05 0.04 -36.82
CA ILE A 94 13.91 0.00 -37.76
C ILE A 94 13.65 1.38 -38.39
N THR A 95 13.88 2.47 -37.65
CA THR A 95 13.76 3.85 -38.17
C THR A 95 14.82 4.15 -39.24
N HIS A 96 15.99 3.49 -39.20
CA HIS A 96 17.00 3.54 -40.27
C HIS A 96 16.61 2.77 -41.54
N GLN A 97 15.55 1.95 -41.51
CA GLN A 97 15.03 1.21 -42.66
C GLN A 97 13.71 1.77 -43.21
N LEU A 98 13.12 2.76 -42.54
CA LEU A 98 12.03 3.55 -43.12
C LEU A 98 12.64 4.59 -44.07
N PRO A 99 12.16 4.70 -45.33
CA PRO A 99 12.55 5.79 -46.20
C PRO A 99 12.29 7.11 -45.47
N THR A 100 13.27 8.02 -45.52
CA THR A 100 13.10 9.41 -45.12
C THR A 100 11.77 9.92 -45.66
N PRO A 101 10.85 10.48 -44.83
CA PRO A 101 9.72 11.19 -45.36
C PRO A 101 10.27 12.29 -46.26
N THR A 102 10.07 12.11 -47.56
CA THR A 102 10.50 13.04 -48.57
C THR A 102 9.84 14.37 -48.21
N GLN A 103 10.68 15.38 -47.94
CA GLN A 103 10.26 16.77 -47.83
C GLN A 103 9.59 17.13 -49.16
N HIS A 104 8.26 17.03 -49.22
CA HIS A 104 7.49 17.50 -50.36
C HIS A 104 7.41 19.03 -50.25
N TYR A 105 8.07 19.68 -51.20
CA TYR A 105 8.28 21.11 -51.33
C TYR A 105 7.01 21.95 -51.05
N LEU A 106 7.11 22.92 -50.14
CA LEU A 106 6.32 24.15 -50.25
C LEU A 106 7.17 25.17 -51.04
N PRO A 107 6.64 25.82 -52.09
CA PRO A 107 7.40 26.75 -52.90
C PRO A 107 7.86 27.95 -52.06
N LYS A 108 9.12 28.33 -52.24
CA LYS A 108 9.75 29.50 -51.66
C LYS A 108 9.31 30.72 -52.48
N ASP A 109 8.36 31.49 -51.97
CA ASP A 109 8.12 32.83 -52.48
C ASP A 109 8.80 33.87 -51.58
N THR A 110 9.58 34.70 -52.23
CA THR A 110 10.36 35.81 -51.70
C THR A 110 9.52 37.07 -51.73
N SER A 111 9.37 37.77 -50.62
CA SER A 111 9.57 39.24 -50.53
C SER A 111 8.86 39.84 -49.31
N SER A 112 9.47 40.91 -48.82
CA SER A 112 8.89 42.00 -48.03
C SER A 112 8.99 41.88 -46.51
N ASN A 113 10.12 42.39 -46.00
CA ASN A 113 10.15 43.54 -45.09
C ASN A 113 8.91 43.74 -44.20
N TYR A 114 9.08 43.54 -42.90
CA TYR A 114 8.43 44.41 -41.93
C TYR A 114 9.39 44.76 -40.77
N PRO A 115 9.46 46.03 -40.35
CA PRO A 115 10.44 46.50 -39.39
C PRO A 115 10.05 46.15 -37.95
N SER A 116 11.08 46.10 -37.11
CA SER A 116 11.04 46.30 -35.66
C SER A 116 10.28 47.58 -35.28
N ASP A 117 9.74 47.59 -34.05
CA ASP A 117 8.98 48.64 -33.36
C ASP A 117 7.48 48.77 -33.66
N ALA A 118 6.66 48.40 -32.66
CA ALA A 118 5.65 49.30 -32.09
C ALA A 118 4.99 48.63 -30.86
N SER A 119 5.38 49.11 -29.69
CA SER A 119 4.61 49.09 -28.44
C SER A 119 3.24 49.76 -28.60
N VAL A 120 2.13 49.06 -28.32
CA VAL A 120 0.79 49.62 -28.04
C VAL A 120 0.02 48.51 -27.28
N ASP A 121 -0.02 48.47 -25.95
CA ASP A 121 -0.91 49.22 -25.03
C ASP A 121 -2.34 49.43 -25.57
N ASN A 122 -3.31 48.60 -25.17
CA ASN A 122 -4.63 49.12 -24.76
C ASN A 122 -5.59 48.07 -24.20
N GLN A 123 -6.02 48.39 -22.99
CA GLN A 123 -7.31 48.18 -22.33
C GLN A 123 -8.49 47.79 -23.25
N LEU A 124 -9.24 46.76 -22.82
CA LEU A 124 -10.61 46.87 -22.29
C LEU A 124 -11.04 45.54 -21.66
#